data_AF-A0A972BE82-F1
#
_entry.id   AF-A0A972BE82-F1
#
_cell.length_a   1.000
_cell.length_b   1.000
_cell.length_c   1.000
_cell.angle_alpha   90.00
_cell.angle_beta   90.00
_cell.angle_gamma   90.00
#
_symmetry.space_group_name_H-M   'P 1'
#
loop_
_entity.id
_entity.type
_entity.pdbx_description
1 polymer ?
#
loop_
_entity_poly.entity_id
_entity_poly.type
_entity_poly.pdbx_seq_one_letter_code
_entity_poly.pdbx_strand_id
1 'polypeptide(L)'
;MQQWIDSRLLAAGNPVMLNARSRRFHNIESCIAMVEMGQGHFIAPDFVVPVCKRYSVALRSIASPDTSVDFYVIQRAGASLGAVARDFVDSCLQALTDSAIGTRYNALQPTDFAGS
;
A
#
# COMPACT_ATOMS: atom_id res chain seq x y z
N MET A 1 -4.32 2.87 8.66
CA MET A 1 -4.21 2.70 7.19
C MET A 1 -5.57 2.45 6.54
N GLN A 2 -6.32 1.39 6.88
CA GLN A 2 -7.66 1.15 6.30
C GLN A 2 -8.63 2.33 6.45
N GLN A 3 -8.71 2.94 7.63
CA GLN A 3 -9.56 4.13 7.87
C GLN A 3 -9.19 5.33 7.00
N TRP A 4 -7.93 5.46 6.60
CA TRP A 4 -7.48 6.56 5.74
C TRP A 4 -7.89 6.34 4.28
N ILE A 5 -7.81 5.09 3.80
CA ILE A 5 -8.30 4.68 2.48
C ILE A 5 -9.82 4.88 2.40
N ASP A 6 -10.55 4.44 3.42
CA ASP A 6 -12.01 4.59 3.50
C ASP A 6 -12.43 6.07 3.42
N SER A 7 -11.73 6.96 4.13
CA SER A 7 -11.98 8.41 4.08
C SER A 7 -11.75 9.01 2.70
N ARG A 8 -10.74 8.53 1.96
CA ARG A 8 -10.46 9.00 0.58
C ARG A 8 -11.50 8.48 -0.42
N LEU A 9 -11.96 7.24 -0.26
CA LEU A 9 -13.03 6.67 -1.10
C LEU A 9 -14.38 7.35 -0.86
N LEU A 10 -14.69 7.72 0.39
CA LEU A 10 -15.86 8.52 0.74
C LEU A 10 -15.78 9.93 0.13
N ALA A 11 -14.61 10.58 0.19
CA ALA A 11 -14.40 11.90 -0.40
C ALA A 11 -14.49 11.90 -1.93
N ALA A 12 -14.19 10.77 -2.58
CA ALA A 12 -14.32 10.60 -4.03
C ALA A 12 -15.77 10.38 -4.50
N GLY A 13 -16.76 10.51 -3.62
CA GLY A 13 -18.18 10.43 -3.97
C GLY A 13 -18.65 9.01 -4.31
N ASN A 14 -17.95 7.97 -3.83
CA ASN A 14 -18.32 6.58 -4.08
C ASN A 14 -19.17 6.04 -2.91
N PRO A 15 -20.52 5.96 -3.04
CA PRO A 15 -21.43 5.68 -1.93
C PRO A 15 -21.47 4.19 -1.51
N VAL A 16 -20.54 3.35 -1.98
CA VAL A 16 -20.48 1.90 -1.65
C VAL A 16 -20.43 1.64 -0.13
N MET A 17 -20.06 2.64 0.69
CA MET A 17 -20.06 2.57 2.15
C MET A 17 -21.38 2.92 2.85
N LEU A 18 -22.42 3.40 2.15
CA LEU A 18 -23.76 3.58 2.75
C LEU A 18 -24.55 2.26 2.84
N ASN A 19 -24.03 1.17 2.27
CA ASN A 19 -24.64 -0.14 2.42
C ASN A 19 -24.11 -0.83 3.68
N ALA A 20 -25.04 -1.26 4.54
CA ALA A 20 -24.83 -2.05 5.77
C ALA A 20 -24.16 -3.43 5.57
N ARG A 21 -23.49 -3.65 4.43
CA ARG A 21 -22.77 -4.89 4.04
C ARG A 21 -21.26 -4.70 3.87
N SER A 22 -20.72 -3.50 4.15
CA SER A 22 -19.26 -3.28 4.22
C SER A 22 -18.67 -4.09 5.38
N ARG A 23 -18.14 -5.28 5.08
CA ARG A 23 -17.39 -6.09 6.04
C ARG A 23 -15.99 -5.49 6.16
N ARG A 24 -15.70 -4.91 7.33
CA ARG A 24 -14.39 -4.35 7.64
C ARG A 24 -13.51 -5.42 8.26
N PHE A 25 -12.36 -5.63 7.64
CA PHE A 25 -11.32 -6.51 8.18
C PHE A 25 -10.09 -5.66 8.51
N HIS A 26 -9.47 -5.95 9.64
CA HIS A 26 -8.27 -5.25 10.10
C HIS A 26 -6.96 -5.91 9.63
N ASN A 27 -7.07 -7.10 9.04
CA ASN A 27 -5.95 -7.91 8.59
C ASN A 27 -5.99 -8.04 7.06
N ILE A 28 -4.87 -7.73 6.43
CA ILE A 28 -4.68 -7.77 4.97
C ILE A 28 -4.86 -9.19 4.42
N GLU A 29 -4.31 -10.21 5.07
CA GLU A 29 -4.48 -11.61 4.66
C GLU A 29 -5.95 -12.03 4.72
N SER A 30 -6.72 -11.56 5.71
CA SER A 30 -8.16 -11.80 5.77
C SER A 30 -8.89 -11.13 4.60
N CYS A 31 -8.50 -9.90 4.22
CA CYS A 31 -9.05 -9.25 3.02
C CYS A 31 -8.76 -10.05 1.75
N ILE A 32 -7.53 -10.54 1.58
CA ILE A 32 -7.13 -11.32 0.40
C ILE A 32 -7.89 -12.66 0.35
N ALA A 33 -7.98 -13.36 1.48
CA ALA A 33 -8.73 -14.62 1.57
C ALA A 33 -10.21 -14.41 1.20
N MET A 34 -10.82 -13.29 1.62
CA MET A 34 -12.18 -12.95 1.23
C MET A 34 -12.31 -12.71 -0.28
N VAL A 35 -11.34 -12.04 -0.91
CA VAL A 35 -11.31 -11.88 -2.37
C VAL A 35 -11.17 -13.22 -3.08
N GLU A 36 -10.30 -14.10 -2.59
CA GLU A 36 -10.15 -15.46 -3.13
C GLU A 36 -11.46 -16.26 -3.07
N MET A 37 -12.23 -16.09 -1.98
CA MET A 37 -13.57 -16.68 -1.82
C MET A 37 -14.67 -15.97 -2.62
N GLY A 38 -14.31 -15.08 -3.54
CA GLY A 38 -15.24 -14.34 -4.40
C GLY A 38 -16.05 -13.25 -3.68
N GLN A 39 -15.63 -12.83 -2.49
CA GLN A 39 -16.35 -11.85 -1.67
C GLN A 39 -15.96 -10.40 -2.01
N GLY A 40 -15.91 -10.09 -3.31
CA GLY A 40 -15.68 -8.74 -3.82
C GLY A 40 -14.23 -8.43 -4.19
N HIS A 41 -13.86 -7.15 -4.08
CA HIS A 41 -12.55 -6.62 -4.47
C HIS A 41 -11.88 -5.94 -3.27
N PHE A 42 -10.54 -5.97 -3.24
CA PHE A 42 -9.74 -5.30 -2.23
C PHE A 42 -8.70 -4.40 -2.91
N ILE A 43 -8.70 -3.12 -2.56
CA ILE A 43 -7.69 -2.16 -3.00
C ILE A 43 -6.61 -2.13 -1.93
N ALA A 44 -5.37 -2.42 -2.33
CA ALA A 44 -4.25 -2.58 -1.42
C ALA A 44 -2.99 -1.93 -1.98
N PRO A 45 -2.03 -1.52 -1.13
CA PRO A 45 -0.73 -1.06 -1.60
C PRO A 45 0.10 -2.17 -2.26
N ASP A 46 1.11 -1.79 -3.04
CA ASP A 46 1.95 -2.75 -3.79
C ASP A 46 2.74 -3.71 -2.90
N PHE A 47 3.02 -3.36 -1.64
CA PHE A 47 3.71 -4.26 -0.70
C PHE A 47 2.94 -5.55 -0.41
N VAL A 48 1.65 -5.62 -0.78
CA VAL A 48 0.82 -6.81 -0.57
C VAL A 48 1.07 -7.88 -1.65
N VAL A 49 1.68 -7.52 -2.78
CA VAL A 49 1.93 -8.44 -3.92
C VAL A 49 2.63 -9.76 -3.52
N PRO A 50 3.68 -9.76 -2.68
CA PRO A 50 4.31 -11.02 -2.24
C PRO A 50 3.37 -11.93 -1.46
N VAL A 51 2.45 -11.36 -0.66
CA VAL A 51 1.45 -12.11 0.11
C VAL A 51 0.40 -12.72 -0.82
N CYS A 52 -0.04 -11.96 -1.83
CA CYS A 52 -1.00 -12.42 -2.83
C CYS A 52 -0.53 -13.66 -3.60
N LYS A 53 0.80 -13.92 -3.70
CA LYS A 53 1.33 -15.13 -4.36
C LYS A 53 0.86 -16.45 -3.72
N ARG A 54 0.40 -16.41 -2.46
CA ARG A 54 -0.11 -17.58 -1.73
C ARG A 54 -1.58 -17.85 -2.01
N TYR A 55 -2.26 -16.94 -2.70
CA TYR A 55 -3.71 -16.97 -2.94
C TYR A 55 -3.99 -16.96 -4.44
N SER A 56 -5.10 -17.56 -4.85
CA SER A 56 -5.55 -17.60 -6.24
C SER A 56 -6.31 -16.31 -6.62
N VAL A 57 -5.64 -15.16 -6.48
CA VAL A 57 -6.24 -13.84 -6.74
C VAL A 57 -5.63 -13.17 -7.98
N ALA A 58 -6.48 -12.50 -8.76
CA ALA A 58 -6.03 -11.66 -9.86
C ALA A 58 -5.62 -10.28 -9.33
N LEU A 59 -4.44 -9.80 -9.75
CA LEU A 59 -3.93 -8.48 -9.41
C LEU A 59 -4.04 -7.55 -10.62
N ARG A 60 -4.52 -6.34 -10.40
CA ARG A 60 -4.57 -5.27 -11.40
C ARG A 60 -4.02 -3.99 -10.78
N SER A 61 -3.03 -3.38 -11.43
CA SER A 61 -2.52 -2.08 -11.02
C SER A 61 -3.55 -0.97 -11.31
N ILE A 62 -3.70 -0.05 -10.36
CA ILE A 62 -4.52 1.14 -10.51
C ILE A 62 -3.59 2.28 -10.92
N ALA A 63 -3.64 2.66 -12.19
CA ALA A 63 -2.70 3.62 -12.78
C ALA A 63 -2.95 5.08 -12.39
N SER A 64 -4.11 5.41 -11.80
CA SER A 64 -4.44 6.78 -11.38
C SER A 64 -5.61 6.82 -10.40
N PRO A 65 -5.59 7.70 -9.38
CA PRO A 65 -4.50 8.60 -9.02
C PRO A 65 -3.34 7.86 -8.33
N ASP A 66 -2.11 8.22 -8.69
CA ASP A 66 -0.93 7.70 -8.01
C ASP A 66 -0.96 8.11 -6.53
N THR A 67 -0.92 7.13 -5.64
CA THR A 67 -1.03 7.33 -4.19
C THR A 67 0.19 6.68 -3.54
N SER A 68 1.12 7.50 -3.06
CA SER A 68 2.30 7.03 -2.35
C SER A 68 1.95 6.55 -0.94
N VAL A 69 2.71 5.57 -0.46
CA VAL A 69 2.72 5.13 0.94
C VAL A 69 4.08 5.44 1.51
N ASP A 70 4.12 6.32 2.52
CA ASP A 70 5.35 6.70 3.20
C ASP A 70 5.62 5.79 4.40
N PHE A 71 6.88 5.39 4.57
CA PHE A 71 7.34 4.61 5.72
C PHE A 71 8.11 5.52 6.68
N TYR A 72 7.81 5.41 7.97
CA TYR A 72 8.44 6.22 9.01
C TYR A 72 9.03 5.34 10.10
N VAL A 73 10.24 5.71 10.55
CA VAL A 73 10.86 5.14 11.75
C VAL A 73 10.53 6.06 12.92
N ILE A 74 9.80 5.54 13.91
CA ILE A 74 9.42 6.29 15.10
C ILE A 74 10.33 5.87 16.25
N GLN A 75 11.06 6.84 16.81
CA GLN A 75 11.90 6.65 17.98
C GLN A 75 11.50 7.62 19.10
N ARG A 76 11.78 7.23 20.34
CA ARG A 76 11.53 8.11 21.50
C ARG A 76 12.51 9.27 21.48
N ALA A 77 12.00 10.50 21.61
CA ALA A 77 12.82 11.70 21.70
C ALA A 77 13.81 11.60 22.88
N GLY A 78 15.08 11.93 22.62
CA GLY A 78 16.16 11.90 23.61
C GLY A 78 16.77 10.52 23.88
N ALA A 79 16.22 9.44 23.31
CA ALA A 79 16.84 8.12 23.37
C ALA A 79 17.81 7.94 22.20
N SER A 80 19.05 7.50 22.48
CA SER A 80 19.96 7.06 21.44
C SER A 80 19.65 5.64 21.02
N LEU A 81 19.55 5.38 19.72
CA LEU A 81 19.54 4.02 19.21
C LEU A 81 20.90 3.36 19.53
N GLY A 82 20.87 2.18 20.14
CA GLY A 82 22.04 1.31 20.24
C GLY A 82 22.51 0.86 18.85
N ALA A 83 23.78 0.43 18.75
CA ALA A 83 24.38 0.06 17.46
C ALA A 83 23.54 -0.97 16.68
N VAL A 84 23.14 -2.07 17.33
CA VAL A 84 22.32 -3.12 16.71
C VAL A 84 20.97 -2.60 16.19
N ALA A 85 20.32 -1.71 16.93
CA ALA A 85 19.05 -1.14 16.49
C ALA A 85 19.24 -0.24 15.26
N ARG A 86 20.38 0.47 15.18
CA ARG A 86 20.71 1.33 14.04
C ARG A 86 20.97 0.49 12.80
N ASP A 87 21.80 -0.54 12.94
CA ASP A 87 22.11 -1.47 11.85
C ASP A 87 20.84 -2.14 11.31
N PHE A 88 19.90 -2.47 12.20
CA PHE A 88 18.59 -2.99 11.83
C PHE A 88 17.76 -1.97 11.03
N VAL A 89 17.65 -0.73 11.52
CA VAL A 89 16.93 0.34 10.82
C VAL A 89 17.51 0.58 9.44
N ASP A 90 18.84 0.67 9.33
CA ASP A 90 19.54 0.89 8.07
C ASP A 90 19.28 -0.27 7.09
N SER A 91 19.30 -1.52 7.59
CA SER A 91 18.96 -2.70 6.79
C SER A 91 17.49 -2.68 6.32
N CYS A 92 16.56 -2.24 7.17
CA CYS A 92 15.16 -2.08 6.79
C CYS A 92 14.96 -1.01 5.73
N LEU A 93 15.61 0.14 5.87
CA LEU A 93 15.54 1.23 4.88
C LEU A 93 16.11 0.80 3.53
N GLN A 94 17.23 0.07 3.54
CA GLN A 94 17.82 -0.48 2.33
C GLN A 94 16.85 -1.45 1.64
N ALA A 95 16.29 -2.41 2.40
CA ALA A 95 15.34 -3.38 1.86
C ALA A 95 14.07 -2.72 1.30
N LEU A 96 13.54 -1.68 1.96
CA LEU A 96 12.38 -0.92 1.47
C LEU A 96 12.70 -0.16 0.18
N THR A 97 13.91 0.39 0.06
CA THR A 97 14.37 1.10 -1.15
C THR A 97 14.57 0.14 -2.32
N ASP A 98 15.16 -1.02 -2.07
CA ASP A 98 15.48 -2.03 -3.10
C ASP A 98 14.26 -2.80 -3.60
N SER A 99 13.23 -2.97 -2.76
CA SER A 99 12.06 -3.78 -3.08
C SER A 99 11.10 -3.13 -4.09
N ALA A 100 11.42 -1.93 -4.60
CA ALA A 100 10.57 -1.12 -5.46
C ALA A 100 9.17 -0.87 -4.88
N ILE A 101 8.97 -1.13 -3.58
CA ILE A 101 7.74 -0.89 -2.85
C ILE A 101 7.60 0.63 -2.75
N GLY A 102 6.75 1.20 -3.61
CA GLY A 102 6.59 2.65 -3.76
C GLY A 102 7.59 3.33 -4.71
N THR A 103 8.54 2.60 -5.33
CA THR A 103 9.65 3.21 -6.11
C THR A 103 9.41 3.21 -7.64
N ARG A 104 8.29 2.69 -8.14
CA ARG A 104 8.01 2.66 -9.60
C ARG A 104 7.66 4.01 -10.24
N TYR A 105 7.74 5.14 -9.53
CA TYR A 105 7.34 6.45 -10.08
C TYR A 105 8.43 7.53 -10.14
N ASN A 106 9.68 7.24 -9.77
CA ASN A 106 10.76 8.24 -9.92
C ASN A 106 11.51 8.18 -11.26
N ALA A 107 11.08 7.31 -12.19
CA ALA A 107 11.76 7.09 -13.47
C ALA A 107 10.97 7.54 -14.72
N LEU A 108 9.83 8.21 -14.55
CA LEU A 108 9.08 8.77 -15.69
C LEU A 108 8.77 10.24 -15.42
N GLN A 109 9.63 11.12 -15.95
CA GLN A 109 9.36 12.33 -16.75
C GLN A 109 10.72 12.97 -17.13
N PRO A 110 10.92 13.70 -18.27
CA PRO A 110 9.94 14.25 -19.20
C PRO A 110 10.33 14.12 -20.69
N THR A 111 9.72 13.21 -21.43
CA THR A 111 9.56 13.26 -22.90
C THR A 111 8.30 12.43 -23.17
N ASP A 112 7.12 13.02 -23.27
CA ASP A 112 6.61 13.46 -24.55
C ASP A 112 5.54 14.54 -24.35
N PHE A 113 5.94 15.80 -24.46
CA PHE A 113 5.08 16.85 -24.98
C PHE A 113 5.66 17.26 -26.34
N ALA A 114 5.38 16.48 -27.38
CA ALA A 114 5.62 16.85 -28.76
C ALA A 114 4.64 16.12 -29.70
N GLY A 115 3.68 16.88 -30.24
CA GLY A 115 2.82 16.49 -31.37
C GLY A 115 1.65 15.57 -31.00
N SER A 116 0.41 15.79 -31.44
CA SER A 116 -0.17 16.70 -32.44
C SER A 116 -1.64 16.89 -32.13
#